data_AF-A0A2A3YL42-F1
#
_entry.id   AF-A0A2A3YL42-F1
#
_cell.length_a   1.000
_cell.length_b   1.000
_cell.length_c   1.000
_cell.angle_alpha   90.00
_cell.angle_beta   90.00
_cell.angle_gamma   90.00
#
_symmetry.space_group_name_H-M   'P 1'
#
loop_
_entity.id
_entity.type
_entity.pdbx_description
1 polymer ?
#
loop_
_entity_poly.entity_id
_entity_poly.type
_entity_poly.pdbx_seq_one_letter_code
_entity_poly.pdbx_strand_id
1 'polypeptide(L)'
;MLLRRTATSTRTSSRRPCWPRRTATALSRDGSSRRPCETSRPRASSSSPLELASLVHQESSYLSKALRARAIAAGDNIIVDTVLAGEGSAITLGDQLAQAGYMVQVVDVEVPFALSEQRIRSRWKRSMWPLSKGGEGLGGRWVPSEYARDVFSGPEGHSKPEHTARLLAERCPAVADYRVYRTGIEQARLKRAVPALEVHWQRSRPGAALRAV
;
A
#
# COMPACT_ATOMS: atom_id res chain seq x y z
N MET A 1 1.28 -12.93 9.05
CA MET A 1 1.73 -13.40 10.38
C MET A 1 0.51 -13.44 11.28
N LEU A 2 0.28 -14.56 11.97
CA LEU A 2 -0.93 -14.87 12.75
C LEU A 2 -1.02 -14.00 14.01
N LEU A 3 -2.18 -13.38 14.28
CA LEU A 3 -2.55 -12.89 15.61
C LEU A 3 -3.59 -13.83 16.22
N ARG A 4 -3.32 -14.35 17.42
CA ARG A 4 -4.33 -14.99 18.28
C ARG A 4 -4.76 -14.01 19.35
N ARG A 5 -6.08 -13.88 19.55
CA ARG A 5 -6.66 -13.55 20.85
C ARG A 5 -7.59 -14.69 21.25
N THR A 6 -7.52 -15.11 22.50
CA THR A 6 -8.49 -15.97 23.17
C THR A 6 -9.78 -15.19 23.35
N ALA A 7 -10.87 -15.66 22.73
CA ALA A 7 -12.20 -15.07 22.87
C ALA A 7 -13.08 -15.98 23.71
N THR A 8 -13.51 -15.50 24.87
CA THR A 8 -14.57 -16.10 25.67
C THR A 8 -15.89 -15.89 24.92
N SER A 9 -16.44 -16.99 24.41
CA SER A 9 -17.69 -17.06 23.66
C SER A 9 -18.89 -16.66 24.53
N THR A 10 -19.61 -15.62 24.13
CA THR A 10 -21.06 -15.54 24.32
C THR A 10 -21.72 -15.23 22.98
N ARG A 11 -22.50 -16.20 22.51
CA ARG A 11 -23.12 -16.29 21.20
C ARG A 11 -24.53 -15.73 21.32
N THR A 12 -24.80 -14.60 20.69
CA THR A 12 -26.18 -14.10 20.52
C THR A 12 -26.44 -13.89 19.04
N SER A 13 -27.31 -14.73 18.49
CA SER A 13 -27.75 -14.68 17.10
C SER A 13 -28.67 -13.48 16.89
N SER A 14 -28.35 -12.60 15.95
CA SER A 14 -29.33 -11.66 15.40
C SER A 14 -29.29 -11.66 13.87
N ARG A 15 -30.49 -11.66 13.30
CA ARG A 15 -30.83 -11.91 11.91
C ARG A 15 -30.39 -10.76 11.01
N ARG A 16 -29.83 -11.07 9.83
CA ARG A 16 -29.57 -10.09 8.76
C ARG A 16 -30.87 -9.77 8.01
N PRO A 17 -31.18 -8.49 7.70
CA PRO A 17 -32.23 -8.17 6.73
C PRO A 17 -31.71 -8.23 5.29
N CYS A 18 -32.55 -8.81 4.44
CA CYS A 18 -32.43 -8.93 2.99
C CYS A 18 -32.59 -7.55 2.33
N TRP A 19 -31.67 -7.14 1.45
CA TRP A 19 -31.83 -5.95 0.62
C TRP A 19 -32.63 -6.30 -0.65
N PRO A 20 -33.65 -5.51 -1.06
CA PRO A 20 -34.42 -5.83 -2.26
C PRO A 20 -33.65 -5.49 -3.54
N ARG A 21 -33.70 -6.43 -4.49
CA ARG A 21 -33.27 -6.25 -5.88
C ARG A 21 -34.21 -5.23 -6.55
N ARG A 22 -33.67 -4.11 -7.04
CA ARG A 22 -34.38 -3.26 -8.01
C ARG A 22 -34.13 -3.81 -9.41
N THR A 23 -35.15 -4.43 -9.97
CA THR A 23 -35.30 -4.73 -11.39
C THR A 23 -35.55 -3.43 -12.15
N ALA A 24 -34.80 -3.18 -13.23
CA ALA A 24 -35.17 -2.23 -14.26
C ALA A 24 -35.35 -3.01 -15.56
N THR A 25 -36.61 -3.17 -15.96
CA THR A 25 -37.02 -3.66 -17.28
C THR A 25 -37.14 -2.45 -18.20
N ALA A 26 -36.41 -2.45 -19.31
CA ALA A 26 -36.73 -1.61 -20.45
C ALA A 26 -36.62 -2.48 -21.71
N LEU A 27 -37.76 -2.74 -22.34
CA LEU A 27 -37.89 -3.40 -23.63
C LEU A 27 -38.29 -2.32 -24.64
N SER A 28 -37.52 -2.17 -25.71
CA SER A 28 -38.04 -1.76 -27.02
C SER A 28 -37.02 -2.17 -28.08
N ARG A 29 -37.42 -3.15 -28.89
CA ARG A 29 -36.82 -3.46 -30.18
C ARG A 29 -37.39 -2.47 -31.19
N ASP A 30 -36.54 -1.87 -31.99
CA ASP A 30 -36.81 -1.70 -33.42
C ASP A 30 -35.50 -1.61 -34.18
N GLY A 31 -35.49 -2.30 -35.32
CA GLY A 31 -34.31 -2.55 -36.12
C GLY A 31 -34.05 -1.49 -37.19
N SER A 32 -32.84 -1.62 -37.73
CA SER A 32 -32.36 -1.15 -39.02
C SER A 32 -31.49 0.11 -39.07
N SER A 33 -30.25 -0.19 -39.48
CA SER A 33 -29.43 0.55 -40.43
C SER A 33 -28.36 1.50 -39.89
N ARG A 34 -27.17 1.25 -40.44
CA ARG A 34 -25.95 2.06 -40.46
C ARG A 34 -25.15 2.06 -39.16
N ARG A 35 -24.25 1.07 -39.07
CA ARG A 35 -23.00 1.22 -38.34
C ARG A 35 -22.35 2.52 -38.81
N PRO A 36 -22.09 3.51 -37.95
CA PRO A 36 -21.23 4.61 -38.33
C PRO A 36 -19.89 3.98 -38.69
N CYS A 37 -19.39 4.33 -39.89
CA CYS A 37 -18.04 4.06 -40.33
C CYS A 37 -17.13 4.30 -39.13
N GLU A 38 -16.47 3.24 -38.65
CA GLU A 38 -15.50 3.33 -37.58
C GLU A 38 -14.37 4.17 -38.14
N THR A 39 -14.48 5.49 -38.00
CA THR A 39 -13.39 6.44 -38.20
C THR A 39 -12.26 5.83 -37.42
N SER A 40 -11.26 5.35 -38.14
CA SER A 40 -10.05 4.76 -37.60
C SER A 40 -9.56 5.71 -36.52
N ARG A 41 -9.88 5.38 -35.25
CA ARG A 41 -9.32 6.12 -34.12
C ARG A 41 -7.83 6.06 -34.38
N PRO A 42 -7.12 7.20 -34.42
CA PRO A 42 -5.67 7.13 -34.49
C PRO A 42 -5.28 6.15 -33.39
N ARG A 43 -4.56 5.07 -33.73
CA ARG A 43 -4.17 4.07 -32.74
C ARG A 43 -3.50 4.88 -31.64
N ALA A 44 -4.21 5.06 -30.53
CA ALA A 44 -3.63 5.65 -29.35
C ALA A 44 -2.34 4.88 -29.19
N SER A 45 -1.21 5.60 -29.17
CA SER A 45 0.09 5.01 -28.87
C SER A 45 -0.16 4.03 -27.73
N SER A 46 -0.02 2.72 -28.01
CA SER A 46 -0.71 1.68 -27.24
C SER A 46 -0.03 1.56 -25.88
N SER A 47 -0.34 2.50 -25.01
CA SER A 47 0.09 2.56 -23.63
C SER A 47 -0.61 1.40 -22.93
N SER A 48 0.17 0.60 -22.23
CA SER A 48 -0.41 -0.50 -21.46
C SER A 48 -1.38 0.08 -20.41
N PRO A 49 -2.47 -0.61 -20.06
CA PRO A 49 -3.45 -0.10 -19.11
C PRO A 49 -2.87 0.46 -17.81
N LEU A 50 -1.79 -0.14 -17.26
CA LEU A 50 -1.16 0.34 -16.03
C LEU A 50 -0.32 1.62 -16.19
N GLU A 51 0.07 2.01 -17.41
CA GLU A 51 0.70 3.33 -17.62
C GLU A 51 -0.32 4.47 -17.39
N LEU A 52 -1.62 4.18 -17.53
CA LEU A 52 -2.70 5.13 -17.27
C LEU A 52 -3.13 5.17 -15.79
N ALA A 53 -2.50 4.40 -14.91
CA ALA A 53 -2.88 4.30 -13.49
C ALA A 53 -2.84 5.63 -12.73
N SER A 54 -2.07 6.62 -13.21
CA SER A 54 -2.05 7.96 -12.62
C SER A 54 -3.40 8.68 -12.75
N LEU A 55 -4.24 8.33 -13.74
CA LEU A 55 -5.58 8.91 -13.92
C LEU A 55 -6.54 8.54 -12.77
N VAL A 56 -6.33 7.40 -12.13
CA VAL A 56 -7.17 6.89 -11.02
C VAL A 56 -6.47 7.01 -9.66
N HIS A 57 -5.36 7.75 -9.58
CA HIS A 57 -4.59 7.87 -8.34
C HIS A 57 -5.40 8.48 -7.20
N GLN A 58 -6.20 9.52 -7.49
CA GLN A 58 -7.01 10.19 -6.47
C GLN A 58 -8.16 9.32 -5.97
N GLU A 59 -8.86 8.65 -6.89
CA GLU A 59 -9.96 7.75 -6.54
C GLU A 59 -9.47 6.55 -5.73
N SER A 60 -8.38 5.89 -6.16
CA SER A 60 -7.79 4.77 -5.42
C SER A 60 -7.30 5.19 -4.03
N SER A 61 -6.71 6.38 -3.90
CA SER A 61 -6.31 6.94 -2.61
C SER A 61 -7.50 7.21 -1.70
N TYR A 62 -8.60 7.74 -2.23
CA TYR A 62 -9.85 7.94 -1.49
C TYR A 62 -10.44 6.61 -1.02
N LEU A 63 -10.56 5.61 -1.90
CA LEU A 63 -11.10 4.30 -1.58
C LEU A 63 -10.27 3.57 -0.52
N SER A 64 -8.94 3.64 -0.62
CA SER A 64 -8.02 3.05 0.38
C SER A 64 -8.22 3.69 1.76
N LYS A 65 -8.32 5.02 1.84
CA LYS A 65 -8.60 5.74 3.11
C LYS A 65 -9.97 5.37 3.67
N ALA A 66 -11.00 5.31 2.84
CA ALA A 66 -12.35 4.95 3.25
C ALA A 66 -12.45 3.51 3.77
N LEU A 67 -11.78 2.56 3.09
CA LEU A 67 -11.72 1.17 3.53
C LEU A 67 -10.98 1.03 4.86
N ARG A 68 -9.84 1.71 5.01
CA ARG A 68 -9.10 1.74 6.27
C ARG A 68 -9.95 2.29 7.42
N ALA A 69 -10.66 3.40 7.21
CA ALA A 69 -11.52 3.98 8.23
C ALA A 69 -12.64 3.01 8.68
N ARG A 70 -13.25 2.29 7.74
CA ARG A 70 -14.25 1.26 8.06
C ARG A 70 -13.66 0.10 8.84
N ALA A 71 -12.48 -0.38 8.45
CA ALA A 71 -11.81 -1.48 9.15
C ALA A 71 -11.41 -1.09 10.59
N ILE A 72 -10.92 0.15 10.77
CA ILE A 72 -10.64 0.71 12.10
C ILE A 72 -11.92 0.78 12.94
N ALA A 73 -13.02 1.30 12.38
CA ALA A 73 -14.30 1.39 13.08
C ALA A 73 -14.88 0.01 13.45
N ALA A 74 -14.60 -1.02 12.65
CA ALA A 74 -14.98 -2.40 12.92
C ALA A 74 -14.10 -3.09 13.97
N GLY A 75 -12.94 -2.50 14.32
CA GLY A 75 -11.97 -3.11 15.23
C GLY A 75 -11.16 -4.26 14.60
N ASP A 76 -11.06 -4.30 13.26
CA ASP A 76 -10.35 -5.35 12.55
C ASP A 76 -8.83 -5.23 12.74
N ASN A 77 -8.12 -6.35 12.73
CA ASN A 77 -6.66 -6.33 12.58
C ASN A 77 -6.30 -5.92 11.15
N ILE A 78 -5.56 -4.82 11.00
CA ILE A 78 -5.21 -4.27 9.69
C ILE A 78 -3.69 -4.21 9.48
N ILE A 79 -3.28 -4.34 8.22
CA ILE A 79 -1.94 -4.03 7.75
C ILE A 79 -2.08 -2.82 6.83
N VAL A 80 -1.36 -1.74 7.14
CA VAL A 80 -1.34 -0.53 6.32
C VAL A 80 -0.03 -0.50 5.55
N ASP A 81 -0.10 -0.88 4.27
CA ASP A 81 1.02 -0.75 3.35
C ASP A 81 1.09 0.68 2.82
N THR A 82 2.15 1.40 3.16
CA THR A 82 2.38 2.78 2.76
C THR A 82 3.87 3.08 2.74
N VAL A 83 4.28 3.99 1.86
CA VAL A 83 5.66 4.47 1.78
C VAL A 83 6.02 5.34 3.00
N LEU A 84 5.05 5.91 3.72
CA LEU A 84 5.32 6.72 4.92
C LEU A 84 6.20 7.98 4.68
N ALA A 85 6.27 8.51 3.45
CA ALA A 85 7.13 9.66 3.11
C ALA A 85 6.70 11.02 3.68
N GLY A 86 5.54 11.14 4.33
CA GLY A 86 5.01 12.41 4.83
C GLY A 86 4.68 12.37 6.31
N GLU A 87 5.41 13.15 7.12
CA GLU A 87 5.29 13.20 8.59
C GLU A 87 3.88 13.46 9.09
N GLY A 88 3.22 14.52 8.59
CA GLY A 88 1.87 14.87 9.04
C GLY A 88 0.86 13.75 8.80
N SER A 89 0.98 13.04 7.68
CA SER A 89 0.10 11.92 7.34
C SER A 89 0.36 10.69 8.22
N ALA A 90 1.61 10.49 8.62
CA ALA A 90 2.03 9.42 9.51
C ALA A 90 1.50 9.63 10.93
N ILE A 91 1.70 10.83 11.48
CA ILE A 91 1.21 11.19 12.82
C ILE A 91 -0.32 11.12 12.86
N THR A 92 -1.01 11.68 11.86
CA THR A 92 -2.47 11.59 11.78
C THR A 92 -2.96 10.13 11.79
N LEU A 93 -2.27 9.24 11.06
CA LEU A 93 -2.61 7.82 11.07
C LEU A 93 -2.34 7.18 12.44
N GLY A 94 -1.20 7.51 13.07
CA GLY A 94 -0.86 7.07 14.43
C GLY A 94 -1.92 7.46 15.44
N ASP A 95 -2.38 8.71 15.40
CA ASP A 95 -3.42 9.24 16.29
C ASP A 95 -4.76 8.53 16.07
N GLN A 96 -5.16 8.30 14.81
CA GLN A 96 -6.38 7.54 14.49
C GLN A 96 -6.35 6.12 15.07
N LEU A 97 -5.22 5.44 14.94
CA LEU A 97 -5.04 4.08 15.47
C LEU A 97 -5.04 4.10 17.01
N ALA A 98 -4.34 5.06 17.63
CA ALA A 98 -4.28 5.20 19.07
C ALA A 98 -5.67 5.49 19.68
N GLN A 99 -6.43 6.40 19.07
CA GLN A 99 -7.80 6.74 19.50
C GLN A 99 -8.75 5.55 19.39
N ALA A 100 -8.56 4.70 18.38
CA ALA A 100 -9.32 3.46 18.22
C ALA A 100 -8.83 2.30 19.13
N GLY A 101 -7.83 2.54 19.98
CA GLY A 101 -7.34 1.56 20.96
C GLY A 101 -6.42 0.48 20.37
N TYR A 102 -5.84 0.71 19.19
CA TYR A 102 -4.91 -0.24 18.58
C TYR A 102 -3.56 -0.26 19.31
N MET A 103 -2.94 -1.43 19.30
CA MET A 103 -1.51 -1.58 19.52
C MET A 103 -0.82 -1.67 18.16
N VAL A 104 0.11 -0.75 17.89
CA VAL A 104 0.72 -0.56 16.56
C VAL A 104 2.10 -1.20 16.52
N GLN A 105 2.40 -1.88 15.41
CA GLN A 105 3.73 -2.35 15.06
C GLN A 105 4.18 -1.63 13.80
N VAL A 106 5.36 -1.04 13.83
CA VAL A 106 5.97 -0.35 12.69
C VAL A 106 7.11 -1.21 12.18
N VAL A 107 6.97 -1.69 10.94
CA VAL A 107 8.00 -2.45 10.23
C VAL A 107 8.48 -1.60 9.08
N ASP A 108 9.70 -1.10 9.21
CA ASP A 108 10.39 -0.33 8.19
C ASP A 108 11.37 -1.21 7.42
N VAL A 109 11.43 -1.04 6.10
CA VAL A 109 12.22 -1.88 5.20
C VAL A 109 13.02 -0.99 4.26
N GLU A 110 14.33 -0.97 4.50
CA GLU A 110 15.26 -0.06 3.86
C GLU A 110 16.20 -0.75 2.88
N VAL A 111 16.47 -0.06 1.78
CA VAL A 111 17.40 -0.48 0.73
C VAL A 111 18.15 0.73 0.16
N PRO A 112 19.39 0.58 -0.31
CA PRO A 112 20.07 1.65 -1.03
C PRO A 112 19.29 2.09 -2.29
N PHE A 113 19.33 3.39 -2.61
CA PHE A 113 18.62 3.94 -3.78
C PHE A 113 18.90 3.17 -5.07
N ALA A 114 20.17 2.86 -5.36
CA ALA A 114 20.57 2.13 -6.55
C ALA A 114 19.87 0.75 -6.67
N LEU A 115 19.68 0.07 -5.53
CA LEU A 115 18.96 -1.20 -5.49
C LEU A 115 17.44 -0.99 -5.69
N SER A 116 16.87 0.05 -5.10
CA SER A 116 15.47 0.43 -5.31
C SER A 116 15.18 0.75 -6.78
N GLU A 117 16.00 1.58 -7.41
CA GLU A 117 15.90 1.95 -8.83
C GLU A 117 16.02 0.72 -9.74
N GLN A 118 17.00 -0.16 -9.47
CA GLN A 118 17.14 -1.42 -10.20
C GLN A 118 15.88 -2.28 -10.08
N ARG A 119 15.27 -2.37 -8.88
CA ARG A 119 14.04 -3.16 -8.63
C ARG A 119 12.82 -2.55 -9.30
N ILE A 120 12.66 -1.23 -9.28
CA ILE A 120 11.61 -0.50 -10.01
C ILE A 120 11.68 -0.84 -11.50
N ARG A 121 12.87 -0.70 -12.10
CA ARG A 121 13.09 -1.01 -13.52
C ARG A 121 12.84 -2.49 -13.84
N SER A 122 13.31 -3.39 -12.98
CA SER A 122 13.14 -4.84 -13.18
C SER A 122 11.68 -5.27 -13.07
N ARG A 123 10.92 -4.71 -12.11
CA ARG A 123 9.48 -4.94 -11.97
C ARG A 123 8.74 -4.47 -13.22
N TRP A 124 9.00 -3.26 -13.68
CA TRP A 124 8.39 -2.73 -14.89
C TRP A 124 8.71 -3.59 -16.13
N LYS A 125 9.99 -3.95 -16.35
CA LYS A 125 10.40 -4.82 -17.47
C LYS A 125 9.68 -6.17 -17.44
N ARG A 126 9.58 -6.80 -16.26
CA ARG A 126 8.89 -8.09 -16.10
C ARG A 126 7.42 -8.00 -16.46
N SER A 127 6.77 -6.90 -16.10
CA SER A 127 5.35 -6.66 -16.40
C SER A 127 5.11 -6.25 -17.86
N MET A 128 6.07 -5.57 -18.50
CA MET A 128 5.97 -5.13 -19.89
C MET A 128 6.36 -6.21 -20.90
N TRP A 129 7.23 -7.14 -20.52
CA TRP A 129 7.76 -8.19 -21.41
C TRP A 129 6.69 -9.07 -22.08
N PRO A 130 5.64 -9.56 -21.37
CA PRO A 130 4.58 -10.33 -22.02
C PRO A 130 3.84 -9.52 -23.10
N LEU A 131 3.52 -8.25 -22.82
CA LEU A 131 2.80 -7.37 -23.76
C LEU A 131 3.63 -7.07 -25.01
N SER A 132 4.94 -6.85 -24.86
CA SER A 132 5.82 -6.58 -26.01
C SER A 132 5.99 -7.78 -26.95
N LYS A 133 5.62 -8.98 -26.48
CA LYS A 133 5.59 -10.22 -27.27
C LYS A 133 4.20 -10.56 -27.82
N GLY A 134 3.25 -9.62 -27.75
CA GLY A 134 1.86 -9.84 -28.17
C GLY A 134 1.05 -10.68 -27.19
N GLY A 135 1.56 -10.91 -25.97
CA GLY A 135 0.84 -11.59 -24.91
C GLY A 135 -0.19 -10.69 -24.23
N GLU A 136 -1.08 -11.32 -23.47
CA GLU A 136 -2.13 -10.64 -22.71
C GLU A 136 -1.61 -10.11 -21.36
N GLY A 137 -2.25 -9.07 -20.84
CA GLY A 137 -1.97 -8.51 -19.52
C GLY A 137 -2.17 -7.00 -19.43
N LEU A 138 -2.04 -6.45 -18.23
CA LEU A 138 -2.23 -5.00 -17.98
C LEU A 138 -0.95 -4.17 -18.17
N GLY A 139 0.18 -4.82 -18.43
CA GLY A 139 1.51 -4.19 -18.51
C GLY A 139 2.06 -3.81 -17.14
N GLY A 140 2.94 -2.81 -17.11
CA GLY A 140 3.55 -2.27 -15.89
C GLY A 140 3.42 -0.75 -15.84
N ARG A 141 3.34 -0.18 -14.64
CA ARG A 141 3.40 1.26 -14.43
C ARG A 141 4.85 1.70 -14.29
N TRP A 142 5.33 2.59 -15.16
CA TRP A 142 6.63 3.22 -14.96
C TRP A 142 6.62 4.15 -13.74
N VAL A 143 7.73 4.18 -13.00
CA VAL A 143 7.94 5.14 -11.91
C VAL A 143 9.12 6.04 -12.33
N PRO A 144 8.88 7.32 -12.62
CA PRO A 144 9.96 8.26 -12.93
C PRO A 144 10.98 8.35 -11.78
N SER A 145 12.25 8.48 -12.12
CA SER A 145 13.35 8.43 -11.15
C SER A 145 13.33 9.62 -10.20
N GLU A 146 12.75 10.75 -10.59
CA GLU A 146 12.61 11.95 -9.76
C GLU A 146 11.72 11.67 -8.55
N TYR A 147 10.58 10.98 -8.76
CA TYR A 147 9.71 10.54 -7.67
C TYR A 147 10.41 9.54 -6.74
N ALA A 148 11.19 8.62 -7.31
CA ALA A 148 11.96 7.70 -6.50
C ALA A 148 13.00 8.46 -5.67
N ARG A 149 13.76 9.38 -6.27
CA ARG A 149 14.77 10.19 -5.57
C ARG A 149 14.19 11.04 -4.46
N ASP A 150 13.01 11.61 -4.65
CA ASP A 150 12.33 12.38 -3.61
C ASP A 150 12.02 11.56 -2.34
N VAL A 151 11.79 10.25 -2.46
CA VAL A 151 11.60 9.39 -1.29
C VAL A 151 12.91 9.22 -0.49
N PHE A 152 14.06 9.29 -1.15
CA PHE A 152 15.38 9.14 -0.54
C PHE A 152 16.02 10.46 -0.10
N SER A 153 15.30 11.60 -0.20
CA SER A 153 15.78 12.90 0.26
C SER A 153 15.39 13.20 1.71
N GLY A 154 15.51 12.21 2.59
CA GLY A 154 15.29 12.38 4.02
C GLY A 154 16.49 13.04 4.74
N PRO A 155 16.31 13.44 6.01
CA PRO A 155 17.37 14.03 6.81
C PRO A 155 18.48 13.02 7.13
N GLU A 156 19.67 13.52 7.45
CA GLU A 156 20.82 12.71 7.92
C GLU A 156 21.27 11.60 6.94
N GLY A 157 20.92 11.70 5.66
CA GLY A 157 21.23 10.71 4.64
C GLY A 157 20.31 9.49 4.63
N HIS A 158 19.24 9.52 5.43
CA HIS A 158 18.20 8.50 5.47
C HIS A 158 17.10 8.76 4.44
N SER A 159 16.27 7.75 4.20
CA SER A 159 15.05 7.91 3.42
C SER A 159 14.01 8.74 4.22
N LYS A 160 13.10 9.46 3.54
CA LYS A 160 11.96 10.10 4.22
C LYS A 160 11.10 9.08 4.99
N PRO A 161 10.81 7.88 4.45
CA PRO A 161 10.17 6.79 5.18
C PRO A 161 10.87 6.43 6.50
N GLU A 162 12.19 6.22 6.48
CA GLU A 162 12.97 5.85 7.65
C GLU A 162 12.87 6.91 8.76
N HIS A 163 13.04 8.18 8.38
CA HIS A 163 12.86 9.30 9.30
C HIS A 163 11.44 9.36 9.88
N THR A 164 10.44 9.25 9.01
CA THR A 164 9.04 9.39 9.40
C THR A 164 8.54 8.21 10.24
N ALA A 165 8.99 7.00 9.93
CA ALA A 165 8.68 5.78 10.68
C ALA A 165 9.25 5.86 12.10
N ARG A 166 10.50 6.34 12.24
CA ARG A 166 11.11 6.62 13.54
C ARG A 166 10.34 7.67 14.32
N LEU A 167 10.03 8.81 13.70
CA LEU A 167 9.26 9.88 14.32
C LEU A 167 7.87 9.41 14.77
N LEU A 168 7.20 8.58 13.97
CA LEU A 168 5.94 7.94 14.34
C LEU A 168 6.12 7.02 15.55
N ALA A 169 7.15 6.18 15.58
CA ALA A 169 7.42 5.27 16.69
C ALA A 169 7.70 6.02 18.00
N GLU A 170 8.47 7.09 17.94
CA GLU A 170 8.83 7.90 19.10
C GLU A 170 7.62 8.69 19.64
N ARG A 171 6.83 9.30 18.75
CA ARG A 171 5.73 10.21 19.14
C ARG A 171 4.41 9.51 19.42
N CYS A 172 4.09 8.40 18.75
CA CYS A 172 2.82 7.72 18.93
C CYS A 172 2.90 6.72 20.10
N PRO A 173 2.16 6.93 21.21
CA PRO A 173 2.22 6.05 22.37
C PRO A 173 1.63 4.65 22.13
N ALA A 174 0.86 4.49 21.05
CA ALA A 174 0.30 3.21 20.63
C ALA A 174 1.31 2.31 19.91
N VAL A 175 2.45 2.84 19.45
CA VAL A 175 3.51 2.03 18.83
C VAL A 175 4.23 1.24 19.90
N ALA A 176 3.98 -0.07 19.91
CA ALA A 176 4.55 -1.00 20.89
C ALA A 176 5.83 -1.68 20.40
N ASP A 177 6.02 -1.79 19.08
CA ASP A 177 7.16 -2.45 18.47
C ASP A 177 7.56 -1.70 17.18
N TYR A 178 8.83 -1.36 17.09
CA TYR A 178 9.44 -0.70 15.93
C TYR A 178 10.63 -1.52 15.46
N ARG A 179 10.63 -1.91 14.18
CA ARG A 179 11.70 -2.70 13.57
C ARG A 179 12.14 -2.06 12.27
N VAL A 180 13.44 -1.98 12.06
CA VAL A 180 14.05 -1.57 10.79
C VAL A 180 14.82 -2.74 10.21
N TYR A 181 14.44 -3.13 9.01
CA TYR A 181 15.08 -4.18 8.24
C TYR A 181 15.83 -3.58 7.06
N ARG A 182 17.13 -3.84 6.94
CA ARG A 182 17.92 -3.35 5.80
C ARG A 182 18.36 -4.48 4.89
N THR A 183 18.32 -4.24 3.58
CA THR A 183 18.98 -5.11 2.60
C THR A 183 20.04 -4.34 1.83
N GLY A 184 21.31 -4.69 2.05
CA GLY A 184 22.44 -4.12 1.29
C GLY A 184 22.52 -4.65 -0.14
N ILE A 185 23.34 -4.01 -0.98
CA ILE A 185 23.53 -4.40 -2.40
C ILE A 185 24.08 -5.84 -2.51
N GLU A 186 25.12 -6.17 -1.74
CA GLU A 186 25.74 -7.50 -1.79
C GLU A 186 24.76 -8.60 -1.33
N GLN A 187 24.01 -8.33 -0.26
CA GLN A 187 22.99 -9.24 0.24
C GLN A 187 21.87 -9.46 -0.78
N ALA A 188 21.49 -8.43 -1.53
CA ALA A 188 20.47 -8.51 -2.57
C ALA A 188 20.90 -9.34 -3.80
N ARG A 189 22.20 -9.60 -3.99
CA ARG A 189 22.72 -10.48 -5.06
C ARG A 189 22.57 -11.97 -4.73
N LEU A 190 22.37 -12.31 -3.46
CA LEU A 190 22.17 -13.70 -3.04
C LEU A 190 20.84 -14.24 -3.58
N LYS A 191 20.83 -15.53 -3.98
CA LYS A 191 19.61 -16.21 -4.46
C LYS A 191 18.45 -16.13 -3.46
N ARG A 192 18.77 -16.10 -2.16
CA ARG A 192 17.82 -15.89 -1.06
C ARG A 192 18.33 -14.76 -0.17
N ALA A 193 18.09 -13.53 -0.60
CA ALA A 193 18.35 -12.36 0.22
C ALA A 193 17.42 -12.37 1.45
N VAL A 194 17.99 -12.36 2.65
CA VAL A 194 17.26 -12.19 3.92
C VAL A 194 17.63 -10.81 4.44
N PRO A 195 16.68 -9.90 4.70
CA PRO A 195 17.02 -8.59 5.25
C PRO A 195 17.61 -8.72 6.67
N ALA A 196 18.60 -7.89 6.99
CA ALA A 196 19.14 -7.80 8.35
C ALA A 196 18.25 -6.91 9.22
N LEU A 197 17.94 -7.36 10.44
CA LEU A 197 17.28 -6.53 11.45
C LEU A 197 18.35 -5.62 12.09
N GLU A 198 18.26 -4.32 11.85
CA GLU A 198 19.23 -3.33 12.37
C GLU A 198 18.72 -2.62 13.63
N VAL A 199 17.43 -2.33 13.67
CA VAL A 199 16.79 -1.67 14.82
C VAL A 199 15.64 -2.55 15.28
N HIS A 200 15.59 -2.84 16.57
CA HIS A 200 14.42 -3.43 17.21
C HIS A 200 14.18 -2.76 18.54
N TRP A 201 13.11 -1.96 18.59
CA TRP A 201 12.72 -1.24 19.79
C TRP A 201 11.31 -1.63 20.22
N GLN A 202 11.08 -1.73 21.54
CA GLN A 202 9.78 -2.07 22.11
C GLN A 202 9.39 -1.16 23.27
N ARG A 203 8.07 -1.00 23.49
CA ARG A 203 7.50 -0.44 24.71
C ARG A 203 6.92 -1.57 25.56
N SER A 204 7.17 -1.52 26.86
CA SER A 204 6.59 -2.48 27.81
C SER A 204 5.09 -2.29 28.02
N ARG A 205 4.60 -1.06 27.84
CA ARG A 205 3.18 -0.67 27.89
C ARG A 205 2.94 0.58 27.05
N PRO A 206 1.69 0.85 26.60
CA PRO A 206 1.36 2.09 25.91
C PRO A 206 1.87 3.32 26.68
N GLY A 207 2.53 4.22 25.95
CA GLY A 207 3.12 5.46 26.51
C GLY A 207 4.43 5.30 27.30
N ALA A 208 4.92 4.10 27.60
CA ALA A 208 6.25 3.92 28.21
C ALA A 208 7.37 4.23 27.21
N ALA A 209 8.58 4.57 27.67
CA ALA A 209 9.71 4.82 26.77
C ALA A 209 10.00 3.61 25.87
N LEU A 210 10.30 3.89 24.61
CA LEU A 210 10.66 2.91 23.59
C LEU A 210 12.15 2.54 23.79
N ARG A 211 12.47 1.26 23.91
CA ARG A 211 13.82 0.77 24.27
C ARG A 211 14.30 -0.30 23.30
N ALA A 212 15.61 -0.32 23.05
CA ALA A 212 16.25 -1.41 22.31
C ALA A 212 16.08 -2.76 23.02
N VAL A 213 15.89 -3.80 22.21
CA VAL A 213 15.69 -5.20 22.59
C VAL A 213 16.76 -6.06 21.95
#